data_AF-A0A660V7G0-F1
#
_entry.id   AF-A0A660V7G0-F1
#
_cell.length_a   1.000
_cell.length_b   1.000
_cell.length_c   1.000
_cell.angle_alpha   90.00
_cell.angle_beta   90.00
_cell.angle_gamma   90.00
#
_symmetry.space_group_name_H-M   'P 1'
#
loop_
_entity.id
_entity.type
_entity.pdbx_description
1 polymer ?
#
loop_
_entity_poly.entity_id
_entity_poly.type
_entity_poly.pdbx_seq_one_letter_code
_entity_poly.pdbx_strand_id
1 'polypeptide(L)' 'MENKKTCANCTRQLDIGVDVIKVDEGVVGVKDFVPLEKTLYFCCERCLSDYFDMHDLPSMPPRKPK' A
#
# COMPACT_ATOMS: atom_id res chain seq x y z
N MET A 1 12.55 -16.64 7.97
CA MET A 1 12.19 -16.25 6.60
C MET A 1 11.82 -14.79 6.64
N GLU A 2 12.68 -13.90 6.15
CA GLU A 2 12.28 -12.51 5.94
C GLU A 2 11.13 -12.50 4.93
N ASN A 3 9.97 -11.99 5.36
CA ASN A 3 8.83 -11.82 4.48
C ASN A 3 9.24 -10.82 3.38
N LYS A 4 9.49 -11.35 2.18
CA LYS A 4 9.73 -10.52 1.00
C LYS A 4 8.58 -9.55 0.84
N LYS A 5 8.88 -8.25 0.89
CA LYS A 5 7.88 -7.20 0.70
C LYS A 5 7.63 -7.02 -0.79
N THR A 6 6.39 -6.75 -1.17
CA THR A 6 6.00 -6.50 -2.55
C THR A 6 5.46 -5.10 -2.70
N CYS A 7 5.67 -4.48 -3.87
CA CYS A 7 5.03 -3.22 -4.18
C CYS A 7 3.52 -3.43 -4.31
N ALA A 8 2.72 -2.63 -3.61
CA ALA A 8 1.26 -2.75 -3.62
C ALA A 8 0.63 -2.40 -4.99
N ASN A 9 1.32 -1.62 -5.83
CA ASN A 9 0.85 -1.26 -7.16
C ASN A 9 1.32 -2.26 -8.24
N CYS A 10 2.63 -2.32 -8.50
CA CYS A 10 3.18 -3.13 -9.60
C CYS A 10 3.45 -4.59 -9.24
N THR A 11 3.20 -5.02 -7.99
CA THR A 11 3.40 -6.39 -7.47
C THR A 11 4.84 -6.92 -7.51
N ARG A 12 5.82 -6.09 -7.93
CA ARG A 12 7.25 -6.43 -7.94
C ARG A 12 7.75 -6.74 -6.52
N GLN A 13 8.62 -7.75 -6.39
CA GLN A 13 9.35 -8.01 -5.15
C GLN A 13 10.35 -6.88 -4.86
N LEU A 14 10.33 -6.39 -3.63
CA LEU A 14 11.26 -5.38 -3.14
C LEU A 14 12.47 -6.10 -2.54
N ASP A 15 13.63 -5.87 -3.14
CA ASP A 15 14.89 -6.46 -2.71
C ASP A 15 15.33 -5.88 -1.35
N ILE A 16 16.17 -6.62 -0.61
CA ILE A 16 16.70 -6.14 0.67
C ILE A 16 17.73 -5.04 0.40
N GLY A 17 17.66 -3.92 1.13
CA GLY A 17 18.61 -2.81 1.03
C GLY A 17 18.29 -1.76 -0.03
N VAL A 18 17.09 -1.81 -0.64
CA VAL A 18 16.59 -0.75 -1.53
C VAL A 18 15.69 0.22 -0.77
N ASP A 19 15.69 1.48 -1.19
CA ASP A 19 14.75 2.47 -0.68
C ASP A 19 13.33 2.15 -1.14
N VAL A 20 12.38 2.25 -0.21
CA VAL A 20 10.96 1.98 -0.45
C VAL A 20 10.12 3.01 0.27
N ILE A 21 8.95 3.30 -0.28
CA ILE A 21 7.96 4.15 0.36
C ILE A 21 7.03 3.25 1.17
N LYS A 22 6.89 3.54 2.47
CA LYS A 22 5.99 2.84 3.39
C LYS A 22 4.77 3.71 3.65
N VAL A 23 3.58 3.14 3.53
CA VAL A 23 2.31 3.79 3.88
C VAL A 23 1.59 2.92 4.91
N ASP A 24 1.30 3.50 6.07
CA ASP A 24 0.52 2.84 7.12
C ASP A 24 -0.91 3.40 7.12
N GLU A 25 -1.90 2.52 7.02
CA GLU A 25 -3.30 2.90 7.16
C GLU A 25 -3.64 3.05 8.65
N GLY A 26 -4.33 4.12 9.02
CA GLY A 26 -4.72 4.36 10.39
C GLY A 26 -5.76 5.46 10.53
N VAL A 27 -6.23 5.64 11.75
CA VAL A 27 -7.21 6.66 12.12
C VAL A 27 -6.49 7.79 12.82
N VAL A 28 -6.78 9.03 12.41
CA VAL A 28 -6.32 10.22 13.13
C VAL A 28 -7.22 10.41 14.35
N GLY A 29 -6.67 10.16 15.54
CA GLY A 29 -7.35 10.42 16.81
C GLY A 29 -7.19 11.87 17.26
N VAL A 30 -7.85 12.22 18.36
CA VAL A 30 -7.83 13.57 18.96
C VAL A 30 -6.43 13.97 19.47
N LYS A 31 -5.57 12.97 19.76
CA LYS A 31 -4.21 13.18 20.28
C LYS A 31 -3.15 12.60 19.36
N ASP A 32 -3.37 11.40 18.84
CA ASP A 32 -2.36 10.63 18.10
C ASP A 32 -2.98 9.83 16.95
N PHE A 33 -2.12 9.40 16.03
CA PHE A 33 -2.45 8.47 14.96
C PHE A 33 -2.49 7.03 15.49
N VAL A 34 -3.59 6.33 15.20
CA VAL A 34 -3.80 4.91 15.59
C VAL A 34 -3.71 4.04 14.33
N PRO A 35 -2.63 3.24 14.16
CA PRO A 35 -2.48 2.37 12.98
C PRO A 35 -3.47 1.19 13.01
N LEU A 36 -4.05 0.84 11.86
CA LEU A 36 -5.02 -0.26 11.68
C LEU A 36 -4.36 -1.56 11.17
N GLU A 37 -3.07 -1.76 11.46
CA GLU A 37 -2.25 -2.94 11.07
C GLU A 37 -2.08 -3.19 9.56
N LYS A 38 -2.53 -2.28 8.69
CA LYS A 38 -2.33 -2.41 7.25
C LYS A 38 -1.20 -1.50 6.78
N THR A 39 -0.09 -2.13 6.42
CA THR A 39 1.08 -1.45 5.85
C THR A 39 1.26 -1.82 4.39
N LEU A 40 1.38 -0.81 3.53
CA LEU A 40 1.71 -0.95 2.12
C LEU A 40 3.14 -0.47 1.85
N TYR A 41 3.77 -1.10 0.85
CA TYR A 41 5.10 -0.71 0.38
C TYR A 41 5.05 -0.38 -1.11
N PHE A 42 5.84 0.61 -1.53
CA PHE A 42 5.94 1.03 -2.93
C PHE A 42 7.40 1.20 -3.33
N CYS A 43 7.73 0.79 -4.56
CA CYS A 43 9.09 0.92 -5.10
C CYS A 43 9.43 2.34 -5.57
N CYS A 44 8.43 3.19 -5.81
CA CYS A 44 8.62 4.56 -6.29
C CYS A 44 7.37 5.42 -6.08
N GLU A 45 7.54 6.75 -6.15
CA GLU A 45 6.46 7.74 -5.98
C GLU A 45 5.35 7.60 -7.04
N ARG A 46 5.71 7.20 -8.26
CA ARG A 46 4.74 6.92 -9.32
C ARG A 46 3.80 5.77 -8.94
N CYS A 47 4.35 4.68 -8.39
CA CYS A 47 3.53 3.56 -7.93
C CYS A 47 2.61 3.93 -6.77
N LEU A 48 3.05 4.83 -5.89
CA LEU A 48 2.20 5.37 -4.83
C LEU A 48 1.07 6.22 -5.42
N SER A 49 1.42 7.14 -6.32
CA SER A 49 0.46 8.05 -6.96
C SER A 49 -0.59 7.27 -7.73
N ASP A 50 -0.18 6.35 -8.62
CA ASP A 50 -1.08 5.52 -9.42
C ASP A 50 -2.01 4.65 -8.54
N TYR A 51 -1.55 4.22 -7.35
CA TYR A 51 -2.35 3.39 -6.44
C TYR A 51 -3.45 4.18 -5.72
N PHE A 52 -3.19 5.44 -5.39
CA PHE A 52 -4.13 6.33 -4.71
C PHE A 52 -4.85 7.29 -5.67
N ASP A 53 -4.52 7.26 -6.96
CA ASP A 53 -5.17 8.06 -7.97
C ASP A 53 -6.62 7.58 -8.13
N MET A 54 -7.54 8.31 -7.50
CA MET A 54 -8.97 8.02 -7.51
C MET A 54 -9.69 8.56 -8.76
N HIS A 55 -8.95 8.93 -9.82
CA HIS A 55 -9.55 9.37 -11.07
C HIS A 55 -10.32 8.27 -11.82
N ASP A 56 -10.04 7.00 -11.56
CA ASP A 56 -10.77 5.83 -12.09
C ASP A 56 -11.22 4.91 -10.94
N LEU A 57 -12.18 5.35 -10.11
CA LEU A 57 -12.91 4.42 -9.25
C LEU A 57 -14.01 3.72 -10.08
N PRO A 58 -13.84 2.47 -10.56
CA PRO A 58 -14.99 1.65 -10.85
C PRO A 58 -15.71 1.42 -9.51
N SER A 59 -17.03 1.65 -9.50
CA SER A 59 -17.88 1.37 -8.34
C SER A 59 -17.65 -0.07 -7.87
N MET A 60 -16.95 -0.23 -6.74
CA MET A 60 -16.82 -1.48 -5.98
C MET A 60 -16.10 -2.63 -6.72
N PRO A 61 -14.97 -3.16 -6.20
CA PRO A 61 -14.31 -4.30 -6.83
C PRO A 61 -15.23 -5.55 -6.78
N PRO A 62 -15.32 -6.35 -7.88
CA PRO A 62 -16.13 -7.56 -7.88
C PRO A 62 -15.61 -8.55 -6.84
N ARG A 63 -16.52 -9.07 -6.00
CA ARG A 63 -16.19 -10.12 -5.02
C ARG A 63 -15.70 -11.34 -5.80
N LYS A 64 -14.43 -11.72 -5.62
CA LYS A 64 -13.93 -13.01 -6.12
C LYS A 64 -14.72 -14.14 -5.41
N PRO A 65 -15.39 -15.06 -6.13
CA PRO A 65 -15.88 -16.27 -5.51
C PRO A 65 -14.71 -17.19 -5.14
N LYS A 66 -14.94 -17.99 -4.10
CA LYS A 66 -14.01 -18.91 -3.48
C LYS A 66 -13.73 -20.14 -4.35
#